data_AF-A0A1N7C575-F1
#
_entry.id   AF-A0A1N7C575-F1
#
_cell.length_a   1.000
_cell.length_b   1.000
_cell.length_c   1.000
_cell.angle_alpha   90.00
_cell.angle_beta   90.00
_cell.angle_gamma   90.00
#
_symmetry.space_group_name_H-M   'P 1'
#
loop_
_entity.id
_entity.type
_entity.pdbx_description
1 polymer ?
#
loop_
_entity_poly.entity_id
_entity_poly.type
_entity_poly.pdbx_seq_one_letter_code
_entity_poly.pdbx_strand_id
1 'polypeptide(L)'
;MRQGFLSQYFKGVAVKRLRAVEVDPHSSNQHELNGASTLKNLLGEARINDKPARFMWLGGEDMIRSVDSAVTWYDAREQHPTRSEYRLYFRRNEVMDLAQADDLLIAAITPDDQLYMIVVPSGSTYESQLIWLFDFPEEVRPAAFTFNDVERESDRELTFAARFILEELGIEIHEPEESLFDSILEPYLLTGFPRTAEFSRIAREHAGSSSVLEAPDETLLGWIEFEERLFRRLERQLVSKRLEQGFMSGNDVDVDGFISFSLSVQNRRKSRVGLALENHLQEVFTIHGVDFSRGKVTENKAKPDFIFPNIERYRDDRFPVEHLTMLGSKSTCKDRWRQVLSEAKRLETKHLFTLEPGISENQTTEMQANKVQLVLPQKIHATYKAEQQGWLMNLEEFLNTVKKRAQ
;
A
#
# COMPACT_ATOMS: atom_id res chain seq x y z
N MET A 1 11.40 10.46 -19.85
CA MET A 1 10.73 9.70 -18.78
C MET A 1 9.77 8.72 -19.41
N ARG A 2 9.81 7.46 -18.97
CA ARG A 2 9.00 6.37 -19.51
C ARG A 2 7.70 6.31 -18.71
N GLN A 3 6.54 6.43 -19.37
CA GLN A 3 5.25 6.36 -18.67
C GLN A 3 5.02 4.95 -18.14
N GLY A 4 4.48 4.85 -16.92
CA GLY A 4 4.17 3.55 -16.31
C GLY A 4 5.35 2.88 -15.61
N PHE A 5 6.45 3.61 -15.36
CA PHE A 5 7.62 3.12 -14.66
C PHE A 5 7.98 4.00 -13.46
N LEU A 6 8.76 3.44 -12.51
CA LEU A 6 9.16 4.13 -11.29
C LEU A 6 9.98 5.39 -11.55
N SER A 7 10.75 5.45 -12.64
CA SER A 7 11.50 6.63 -13.08
C SER A 7 10.62 7.85 -13.36
N GLN A 8 9.32 7.67 -13.57
CA GLN A 8 8.36 8.77 -13.68
C GLN A 8 8.21 9.55 -12.35
N TYR A 9 8.50 8.92 -11.21
CA TYR A 9 8.28 9.49 -9.88
C TYR A 9 9.57 9.78 -9.13
N PHE A 10 10.65 9.05 -9.42
CA PHE A 10 11.94 9.20 -8.75
C PHE A 10 13.09 9.16 -9.76
N LYS A 11 14.01 10.12 -9.65
CA LYS A 11 15.29 10.12 -10.37
C LYS A 11 16.30 9.17 -9.75
N GLY A 12 16.36 9.17 -8.42
CA GLY A 12 17.35 8.40 -7.68
C GLY A 12 16.94 8.27 -6.22
N VAL A 13 17.38 7.17 -5.61
CA VAL A 13 17.04 6.84 -4.24
C VAL A 13 18.29 6.33 -3.53
N ALA A 14 18.49 6.77 -2.30
CA ALA A 14 19.55 6.30 -1.44
C ALA A 14 18.98 5.83 -0.10
N VAL A 15 19.45 4.70 0.41
CA VAL A 15 18.95 4.09 1.64
C VAL A 15 20.07 3.80 2.63
N LYS A 16 19.80 3.94 3.92
CA LYS A 16 20.70 3.48 5.00
C LYS A 16 19.90 3.05 6.23
N ARG A 17 20.56 2.32 7.13
CA ARG A 17 20.10 2.21 8.52
C ARG A 17 20.65 3.35 9.38
N LEU A 18 19.77 3.95 10.18
CA LEU A 18 20.11 5.00 11.13
C LEU A 18 20.93 4.44 12.29
N ARG A 19 21.94 5.20 12.72
CA ARG A 19 22.75 4.88 13.90
C ARG A 19 22.25 5.66 15.11
N ALA A 20 22.51 5.13 16.31
CA ALA A 20 22.19 5.83 17.56
C ALA A 20 22.67 7.29 17.60
N VAL A 21 23.89 7.55 17.11
CA VAL A 21 24.49 8.91 17.03
C VAL A 21 23.76 9.89 16.10
N GLU A 22 22.79 9.43 15.33
CA GLU A 22 22.05 10.23 14.33
C GLU A 22 20.63 10.55 14.79
N VAL A 23 20.15 9.85 15.83
CA VAL A 23 18.76 9.88 16.28
C VAL A 23 18.63 10.15 17.78
N ASP A 24 19.63 9.77 18.60
CA ASP A 24 19.62 10.00 20.04
C ASP A 24 20.28 11.36 20.38
N PRO A 25 19.49 12.35 20.85
CA PRO A 25 20.02 13.67 21.23
C PRO A 25 21.01 13.62 22.39
N HIS A 26 20.99 12.56 23.21
CA HIS A 26 21.93 12.37 24.31
C HIS A 26 23.30 11.87 23.83
N SER A 27 23.35 11.25 22.65
CA SER A 27 24.57 10.71 22.06
C SER A 27 25.27 11.67 21.11
N SER A 28 24.53 12.59 20.47
CA SER A 28 25.07 13.60 19.54
C SER A 28 24.11 14.77 19.35
N ASN A 29 24.62 15.99 19.45
CA ASN A 29 23.89 17.22 19.11
C ASN A 29 24.00 17.61 17.62
N GLN A 30 24.64 16.77 16.80
CA GLN A 30 25.15 17.25 15.50
C GLN A 30 24.09 17.26 14.39
N HIS A 31 22.90 16.68 14.58
CA HIS A 31 21.82 16.60 13.56
C HIS A 31 22.37 16.29 12.15
N GLU A 32 23.34 15.38 12.09
CA GLU A 32 24.13 15.06 10.91
C GLU A 32 24.02 13.57 10.59
N LEU A 33 23.78 13.27 9.32
CA LEU A 33 23.81 11.91 8.81
C LEU A 33 25.23 11.56 8.35
N ASN A 34 25.78 10.51 8.95
CA ASN A 34 27.07 9.93 8.61
C ASN A 34 26.97 9.02 7.38
N GLY A 35 28.12 8.75 6.76
CA GLY A 35 28.20 7.84 5.62
C GLY A 35 27.52 8.36 4.36
N ALA A 36 27.39 9.68 4.27
CA ALA A 36 26.64 10.35 3.22
C ALA A 36 27.40 10.45 1.89
N SER A 37 28.61 9.89 1.77
CA SER A 37 29.41 9.95 0.53
C SER A 37 28.63 9.46 -0.70
N THR A 38 27.78 8.45 -0.55
CA THR A 38 26.95 7.91 -1.63
C THR A 38 25.82 8.88 -2.04
N LEU A 39 25.42 9.81 -1.16
CA LEU A 39 24.48 10.87 -1.51
C LEU A 39 25.05 11.86 -2.53
N LYS A 40 26.37 11.85 -2.81
CA LYS A 40 26.93 12.58 -3.97
C LYS A 40 26.27 12.17 -5.27
N ASN A 41 25.93 10.90 -5.43
CA ASN A 41 25.28 10.40 -6.64
C ASN A 41 23.85 10.95 -6.77
N LEU A 42 23.25 11.39 -5.66
CA LEU A 42 21.90 11.94 -5.59
C LEU A 42 21.90 13.48 -5.64
N LEU A 43 22.76 14.14 -4.88
CA LEU A 43 22.79 15.60 -4.67
C LEU A 43 23.93 16.32 -5.42
N GLY A 44 24.83 15.57 -6.05
CA GLY A 44 26.05 16.10 -6.65
C GLY A 44 27.12 16.44 -5.62
N GLU A 45 28.20 17.07 -6.08
CA GLU A 45 29.34 17.43 -5.23
C GLU A 45 29.30 18.85 -4.69
N ALA A 46 28.46 19.71 -5.28
CA ALA A 46 28.34 21.11 -4.91
C ALA A 46 27.68 21.25 -3.53
N ARG A 47 28.14 22.23 -2.75
CA ARG A 47 27.48 22.61 -1.51
C ARG A 47 26.08 23.13 -1.78
N ILE A 48 25.09 22.63 -1.05
CA ILE A 48 23.71 23.10 -1.10
C ILE A 48 23.31 23.51 0.31
N ASN A 49 22.98 24.78 0.51
CA ASN A 49 22.47 25.29 1.78
C ASN A 49 20.94 25.33 1.73
N ASP A 50 20.30 24.90 2.81
CA ASP A 50 18.86 25.00 2.99
C ASP A 50 18.03 24.42 1.83
N LYS A 51 18.44 23.29 1.24
CA LYS A 51 17.64 22.59 0.23
C LYS A 51 16.30 22.20 0.87
N PRO A 52 15.16 22.62 0.33
CA PRO A 52 13.85 22.19 0.82
C PRO A 52 13.75 20.66 0.77
N ALA A 53 13.27 20.06 1.85
CA ALA A 53 13.08 18.63 1.96
C ALA A 53 11.82 18.31 2.74
N ARG A 54 11.05 17.33 2.25
CA ARG A 54 9.89 16.80 2.95
C ARG A 54 10.31 15.57 3.75
N PHE A 55 10.22 15.66 5.06
CA PHE A 55 10.48 14.54 5.95
C PHE A 55 9.18 13.77 6.18
N MET A 56 9.27 12.44 6.19
CA MET A 56 8.13 11.56 6.40
C MET A 56 8.49 10.45 7.38
N TRP A 57 7.67 10.23 8.40
CA TRP A 57 7.73 9.06 9.27
C TRP A 57 6.59 8.12 8.90
N LEU A 58 6.93 6.87 8.60
CA LEU A 58 5.97 5.82 8.25
C LEU A 58 5.89 4.78 9.37
N GLY A 59 5.27 5.15 10.48
CA GLY A 59 5.27 4.36 11.72
C GLY A 59 4.51 3.03 11.70
N GLY A 60 3.87 2.68 10.59
CA GLY A 60 2.86 1.63 10.52
C GLY A 60 1.46 2.12 10.96
N GLU A 61 0.44 1.29 10.76
CA GLU A 61 -0.91 1.46 11.36
C GLU A 61 -1.56 2.85 11.18
N ASP A 62 -1.42 3.44 10.00
CA ASP A 62 -1.91 4.79 9.64
C ASP A 62 -1.22 5.96 10.38
N MET A 63 -0.13 5.71 11.10
CA MET A 63 0.73 6.72 11.72
C MET A 63 1.73 7.29 10.72
N ILE A 64 1.21 8.02 9.72
CA ILE A 64 2.04 8.84 8.85
C ILE A 64 2.19 10.23 9.46
N ARG A 65 3.42 10.72 9.55
CA ARG A 65 3.73 12.12 9.88
C ARG A 65 4.58 12.70 8.77
N SER A 66 4.31 13.94 8.38
CA SER A 66 5.16 14.63 7.42
C SER A 66 5.37 16.08 7.84
N VAL A 67 6.59 16.57 7.61
CA VAL A 67 6.97 17.95 7.91
C VAL A 67 7.90 18.47 6.81
N ASP A 68 7.61 19.68 6.34
CA ASP A 68 8.51 20.38 5.42
C ASP A 68 9.61 21.06 6.24
N SER A 69 10.85 20.81 5.82
CA SER A 69 12.05 21.32 6.47
C SER A 69 13.12 21.60 5.42
N ALA A 70 14.36 21.76 5.86
CA ALA A 70 15.50 21.96 4.97
C ALA A 70 16.71 21.15 5.43
N VAL A 71 17.53 20.77 4.46
CA VAL A 71 18.81 20.09 4.66
C VAL A 71 19.95 20.90 4.07
N THR A 72 21.14 20.76 4.67
CA THR A 72 22.38 21.34 4.14
C THR A 72 23.34 20.21 3.78
N TRP A 73 23.73 20.18 2.51
CA TRP A 73 24.66 19.21 1.94
C TRP A 73 26.01 19.88 1.71
N TYR A 74 27.07 19.35 2.30
CA TYR A 74 28.40 19.97 2.23
C TYR A 74 29.53 18.97 2.46
N ASP A 75 30.73 19.33 2.00
CA ASP A 75 31.96 18.65 2.39
C ASP A 75 32.52 19.33 3.65
N ALA A 76 32.51 18.63 4.80
CA ALA A 76 33.05 19.14 6.06
C ALA A 76 34.58 19.34 6.02
N ARG A 77 35.24 18.89 4.95
CA ARG A 77 36.66 19.05 4.67
C ARG A 77 36.91 19.83 3.39
N GLU A 78 35.98 20.69 2.96
CA GLU A 78 36.10 21.50 1.71
C GLU A 78 37.43 22.29 1.59
N GLN A 79 38.05 22.67 2.71
CA GLN A 79 39.33 23.40 2.75
C GLN A 79 40.57 22.49 2.87
N HIS A 80 40.39 21.17 3.03
CA HIS A 80 41.48 20.22 3.17
C HIS A 80 41.99 19.79 1.79
N PRO A 81 43.31 19.79 1.54
CA PRO A 81 43.86 19.59 0.20
C PRO A 81 43.64 18.21 -0.43
N THR A 82 43.34 17.18 0.37
CA THR A 82 43.26 15.78 -0.09
C THR A 82 42.16 14.94 0.56
N ARG A 83 41.48 15.45 1.59
CA ARG A 83 40.48 14.69 2.34
C ARG A 83 39.12 15.31 2.09
N SER A 84 38.14 14.48 1.75
CA SER A 84 36.74 14.87 1.62
C SER A 84 35.90 14.11 2.64
N GLU A 85 34.96 14.77 3.29
CA GLU A 85 34.05 14.17 4.26
C GLU A 85 32.67 14.80 4.12
N TYR A 86 31.86 14.21 3.25
CA TYR A 86 30.54 14.72 2.95
C TYR A 86 29.54 14.40 4.05
N ARG A 87 28.74 15.41 4.41
CA ARG A 87 27.74 15.34 5.48
C ARG A 87 26.43 15.97 5.01
N LEU A 88 25.33 15.39 5.47
CA LEU A 88 24.00 15.96 5.32
C LEU A 88 23.49 16.37 6.70
N TYR A 89 23.43 17.68 6.93
CA TYR A 89 22.84 18.28 8.12
C TYR A 89 21.34 18.45 7.90
N PHE A 90 20.53 18.07 8.87
CA PHE A 90 19.09 18.32 8.86
C PHE A 90 18.71 19.22 10.04
N ARG A 91 17.69 20.07 9.87
CA ARG A 91 17.11 20.78 11.01
C ARG A 91 16.30 19.80 11.84
N ARG A 92 16.42 19.89 13.17
CA ARG A 92 15.58 19.12 14.10
C ARG A 92 14.10 19.26 13.72
N ASN A 93 13.41 18.14 13.63
CA ASN A 93 12.02 18.09 13.19
C ASN A 93 11.33 16.87 13.79
N GLU A 94 9.99 16.91 13.81
CA GLU A 94 9.14 15.91 14.45
C GLU A 94 9.31 14.49 13.87
N VAL A 95 9.72 14.34 12.61
CA VAL A 95 9.97 13.03 12.00
C VAL A 95 11.26 12.42 12.53
N MET A 96 12.34 13.21 12.60
CA MET A 96 13.61 12.73 13.13
C MET A 96 13.58 12.54 14.65
N ASP A 97 12.71 13.25 15.38
CA ASP A 97 12.46 13.01 16.81
C ASP A 97 11.77 11.65 17.09
N LEU A 98 11.12 11.05 16.09
CA LEU A 98 10.51 9.71 16.19
C LEU A 98 11.46 8.58 15.80
N ALA A 99 12.52 8.89 15.06
CA ALA A 99 13.45 7.92 14.52
C ALA A 99 14.23 7.19 15.62
N GLN A 100 14.46 5.89 15.42
CA GLN A 100 15.25 5.04 16.30
C GLN A 100 16.48 4.50 15.58
N ALA A 101 17.41 3.95 16.37
CA ALA A 101 18.53 3.23 15.79
C ALA A 101 18.01 2.00 15.02
N ASP A 102 18.69 1.67 13.93
CA ASP A 102 18.34 0.61 12.97
C ASP A 102 17.12 0.88 12.08
N ASP A 103 16.36 1.94 12.30
CA ASP A 103 15.31 2.39 11.38
C ASP A 103 15.89 2.68 9.99
N LEU A 104 15.08 2.41 8.97
CA LEU A 104 15.44 2.66 7.59
C LEU A 104 15.24 4.15 7.26
N LEU A 105 16.28 4.81 6.77
CA LEU A 105 16.18 6.14 6.18
C LEU A 105 16.39 6.04 4.66
N ILE A 106 15.42 6.56 3.92
CA ILE A 106 15.45 6.69 2.47
C ILE A 106 15.49 8.18 2.10
N ALA A 107 16.50 8.57 1.32
CA ALA A 107 16.58 9.85 0.65
C ALA A 107 16.22 9.66 -0.82
N ALA A 108 15.12 10.27 -1.29
CA ALA A 108 14.65 10.13 -2.66
C ALA A 108 14.49 11.49 -3.33
N ILE A 109 14.90 11.60 -4.60
CA ILE A 109 14.70 12.82 -5.40
C ILE A 109 13.71 12.55 -6.52
N THR A 110 12.72 13.41 -6.64
CA THR A 110 11.73 13.39 -7.73
C THR A 110 12.24 14.08 -8.99
N PRO A 111 11.61 13.86 -10.17
CA PRO A 111 11.97 14.54 -11.39
C PRO A 111 11.96 16.08 -11.32
N ASP A 112 11.11 16.67 -10.50
CA ASP A 112 11.03 18.12 -10.23
C ASP A 112 11.99 18.61 -9.12
N ASP A 113 12.96 17.76 -8.73
CA ASP A 113 14.07 18.09 -7.83
C ASP A 113 13.68 18.29 -6.35
N GLN A 114 12.51 17.81 -5.95
CA GLN A 114 12.09 17.74 -4.55
C GLN A 114 12.80 16.58 -3.85
N LEU A 115 13.26 16.84 -2.63
CA LEU A 115 13.93 15.84 -1.79
C LEU A 115 12.96 15.30 -0.73
N TYR A 116 12.81 13.99 -0.69
CA TYR A 116 12.07 13.28 0.34
C TYR A 116 13.04 12.57 1.28
N MET A 117 12.81 12.71 2.59
CA MET A 117 13.55 12.02 3.65
C MET A 117 12.55 11.14 4.41
N ILE A 118 12.48 9.87 4.04
CA ILE A 118 11.48 8.92 4.53
C ILE A 118 12.14 8.02 5.58
N VAL A 119 11.63 8.05 6.80
CA VAL A 119 12.06 7.21 7.93
C VAL A 119 11.01 6.16 8.22
N VAL A 120 11.45 4.92 8.38
CA VAL A 120 10.57 3.77 8.51
C VAL A 120 11.08 2.85 9.62
N PRO A 121 10.20 2.41 10.55
CA PRO A 121 10.59 1.50 11.63
C PRO A 121 11.18 0.20 11.10
N SER A 122 12.25 -0.26 11.75
CA SER A 122 12.82 -1.59 11.48
C SER A 122 11.80 -2.71 11.74
N GLY A 123 11.76 -3.70 10.86
CA GLY A 123 10.86 -4.86 10.91
C GLY A 123 9.41 -4.56 10.51
N SER A 124 9.13 -3.37 9.97
CA SER A 124 7.76 -2.98 9.58
C SER A 124 7.39 -3.41 8.16
N THR A 125 6.08 -3.44 7.88
CA THR A 125 5.57 -3.71 6.53
C THR A 125 6.02 -2.65 5.52
N TYR A 126 6.05 -1.37 5.92
CA TYR A 126 6.58 -0.31 5.06
C TYR A 126 8.06 -0.51 4.71
N GLU A 127 8.87 -1.01 5.65
CA GLU A 127 10.28 -1.31 5.37
C GLU A 127 10.38 -2.36 4.26
N SER A 128 9.64 -3.46 4.39
CA SER A 128 9.62 -4.56 3.42
C SER A 128 9.14 -4.09 2.04
N GLN A 129 8.07 -3.29 2.01
CA GLN A 129 7.53 -2.70 0.78
C GLN A 129 8.51 -1.79 0.07
N LEU A 130 9.20 -0.90 0.79
CA LEU A 130 10.10 0.09 0.19
C LEU A 130 11.43 -0.52 -0.26
N ILE A 131 11.95 -1.52 0.47
CA ILE A 131 13.10 -2.31 0.02
C ILE A 131 12.77 -2.98 -1.32
N TRP A 132 11.59 -3.61 -1.43
CA TRP A 132 11.15 -4.23 -2.68
C TRP A 132 10.91 -3.21 -3.80
N LEU A 133 10.22 -2.10 -3.51
CA LEU A 133 9.87 -1.08 -4.51
C LEU A 133 11.10 -0.51 -5.20
N PHE A 134 12.10 -0.14 -4.40
CA PHE A 134 13.34 0.48 -4.86
C PHE A 134 14.46 -0.52 -5.14
N ASP A 135 14.17 -1.82 -5.14
CA ASP A 135 15.11 -2.90 -5.46
C ASP A 135 16.39 -2.87 -4.63
N PHE A 136 16.27 -2.57 -3.34
CA PHE A 136 17.40 -2.61 -2.42
C PHE A 136 17.65 -4.04 -1.91
N PRO A 137 18.91 -4.40 -1.56
CA PRO A 137 19.18 -5.65 -0.87
C PRO A 137 18.41 -5.74 0.46
N GLU A 138 17.97 -6.94 0.84
CA GLU A 138 17.26 -7.16 2.11
C GLU A 138 18.07 -6.70 3.33
N GLU A 139 19.39 -6.94 3.32
CA GLU A 139 20.31 -6.45 4.34
C GLU A 139 20.87 -5.07 3.96
N VAL A 140 20.12 -4.03 4.30
CA VAL A 140 20.64 -2.65 4.25
C VAL A 140 21.64 -2.44 5.39
N ARG A 141 22.87 -2.06 5.03
CA ARG A 141 23.95 -1.89 6.00
C ARG A 141 23.76 -0.63 6.85
N PRO A 142 24.07 -0.68 8.16
CA PRO A 142 24.35 0.53 8.91
C PRO A 142 25.65 1.16 8.39
N ALA A 143 25.83 2.46 8.61
CA ALA A 143 27.05 3.25 8.31
C ALA A 143 27.12 3.97 6.98
N ALA A 144 26.51 3.46 5.91
CA ALA A 144 26.66 4.04 4.57
C ALA A 144 25.34 3.97 3.82
N PHE A 145 25.11 4.98 2.98
CA PHE A 145 24.01 4.93 2.03
C PHE A 145 24.33 3.96 0.88
N THR A 146 23.35 3.18 0.47
CA THR A 146 23.31 2.47 -0.82
C THR A 146 22.47 3.30 -1.78
N PHE A 147 23.02 3.67 -2.93
CA PHE A 147 22.33 4.44 -3.96
C PHE A 147 21.85 3.52 -5.06
N ASN A 148 20.66 3.80 -5.59
CA ASN A 148 20.09 3.16 -6.76
C ASN A 148 19.65 4.24 -7.75
N ASP A 149 20.18 4.17 -8.98
CA ASP A 149 19.77 5.03 -10.08
C ASP A 149 18.49 4.44 -10.70
N VAL A 150 17.34 5.03 -10.36
CA VAL A 150 16.04 4.49 -10.78
C VAL A 150 15.90 4.49 -12.31
N GLU A 151 16.50 5.44 -13.01
CA GLU A 151 16.40 5.49 -14.48
C GLU A 151 17.24 4.42 -15.18
N ARG A 152 18.32 3.95 -14.56
CA ARG A 152 19.31 3.09 -15.21
C ARG A 152 19.37 1.67 -14.67
N GLU A 153 19.12 1.50 -13.38
CA GLU A 153 19.41 0.27 -12.64
C GLU A 153 18.13 -0.41 -12.13
N SER A 154 17.10 0.37 -11.78
CA SER A 154 15.88 -0.16 -11.14
C SER A 154 14.58 0.47 -11.67
N ASP A 155 14.47 0.67 -12.99
CA ASP A 155 13.28 1.23 -13.62
C ASP A 155 12.14 0.19 -13.64
N ARG A 156 11.55 -0.06 -12.46
CA ARG A 156 10.50 -1.04 -12.25
C ARG A 156 9.22 -0.57 -12.92
N GLU A 157 8.57 -1.48 -13.66
CA GLU A 157 7.21 -1.23 -14.16
C GLU A 157 6.25 -1.06 -12.98
N LEU A 158 5.32 -0.11 -13.10
CA LEU A 158 4.30 0.15 -12.10
C LEU A 158 3.21 -0.92 -12.17
N THR A 159 3.58 -2.12 -11.73
CA THR A 159 2.67 -3.22 -11.44
C THR A 159 1.72 -2.85 -10.29
N PHE A 160 0.66 -3.65 -10.08
CA PHE A 160 -0.29 -3.47 -8.98
C PHE A 160 0.40 -3.15 -7.64
N ALA A 161 1.39 -3.96 -7.25
CA ALA A 161 2.07 -3.80 -5.97
C ALA A 161 2.86 -2.49 -5.88
N ALA A 162 3.56 -2.09 -6.95
CA ALA A 162 4.28 -0.82 -6.96
C ALA A 162 3.30 0.36 -6.86
N ARG A 163 2.18 0.31 -7.59
CA ARG A 163 1.13 1.34 -7.50
C ARG A 163 0.54 1.42 -6.10
N PHE A 164 0.20 0.27 -5.52
CA PHE A 164 -0.31 0.19 -4.16
C PHE A 164 0.62 0.86 -3.14
N ILE A 165 1.92 0.55 -3.19
CA ILE A 165 2.91 1.13 -2.27
C ILE A 165 3.01 2.64 -2.47
N LEU A 166 3.12 3.11 -3.72
CA LEU A 166 3.18 4.55 -4.01
C LEU A 166 1.93 5.31 -3.54
N GLU A 167 0.74 4.74 -3.70
CA GLU A 167 -0.49 5.34 -3.23
C GLU A 167 -0.56 5.40 -1.69
N GLU A 168 -0.09 4.36 -0.99
CA GLU A 168 0.00 4.37 0.48
C GLU A 168 1.01 5.41 0.98
N LEU A 169 2.06 5.72 0.19
CA LEU A 169 2.97 6.84 0.45
C LEU A 169 2.34 8.21 0.16
N GLY A 170 1.12 8.25 -0.39
CA GLY A 170 0.43 9.48 -0.78
C GLY A 170 0.95 10.08 -2.08
N ILE A 171 1.64 9.31 -2.92
CA ILE A 171 2.13 9.75 -4.23
C ILE A 171 1.00 9.56 -5.24
N GLU A 172 0.55 10.66 -5.86
CA GLU A 172 -0.49 10.61 -6.86
C GLU A 172 0.04 10.03 -8.18
N ILE A 173 -0.41 8.82 -8.50
CA ILE A 173 -0.08 8.15 -9.76
C ILE A 173 -0.93 8.75 -10.87
N HIS A 174 -0.23 9.25 -11.90
CA HIS A 174 -0.86 9.82 -13.07
C HIS A 174 -1.05 8.72 -14.12
N GLU A 175 -2.31 8.39 -14.38
CA GLU A 175 -2.65 7.44 -15.44
C GLU A 175 -2.91 8.14 -16.79
N PRO A 176 -2.61 7.46 -17.91
CA PRO A 176 -2.99 7.95 -19.23
C PRO A 176 -4.50 8.15 -19.33
N GLU A 177 -4.93 9.22 -20.01
CA GLU A 177 -6.35 9.43 -20.28
C GLU A 177 -6.87 8.36 -21.24
N GLU A 178 -7.76 7.49 -20.74
CA GLU A 178 -8.46 6.52 -21.57
C GLU A 178 -9.83 7.06 -21.98
N SER A 179 -9.99 7.34 -23.29
CA SER A 179 -11.27 7.74 -23.88
C SER A 179 -12.38 6.70 -23.68
N LEU A 180 -12.00 5.43 -23.46
CA LEU A 180 -12.91 4.35 -23.09
C LEU A 180 -13.66 4.63 -21.78
N PHE A 181 -13.01 5.25 -20.79
CA PHE A 181 -13.65 5.49 -19.50
C PHE A 181 -14.73 6.56 -19.60
N ASP A 182 -14.56 7.56 -20.46
CA ASP A 182 -15.52 8.65 -20.56
C ASP A 182 -16.89 8.16 -21.05
N SER A 183 -16.95 7.18 -21.97
CA SER A 183 -18.23 6.58 -22.41
C SER A 183 -18.87 5.70 -21.34
N ILE A 184 -18.08 4.96 -20.57
CA ILE A 184 -18.58 4.13 -19.45
C ILE A 184 -19.15 5.03 -18.34
N LEU A 185 -18.51 6.18 -18.11
CA LEU A 185 -18.82 7.08 -16.99
C LEU A 185 -19.91 8.11 -17.30
N GLU A 186 -20.22 8.36 -18.56
CA GLU A 186 -21.22 9.36 -18.99
C GLU A 186 -22.54 9.31 -18.19
N PRO A 187 -23.17 8.12 -17.95
CA PRO A 187 -24.42 8.04 -17.18
C PRO A 187 -24.30 8.53 -15.72
N TYR A 188 -23.08 8.53 -15.17
CA TYR A 188 -22.78 8.80 -13.77
C TYR A 188 -22.30 10.23 -13.52
N LEU A 189 -22.03 11.01 -14.57
CA LEU A 189 -21.61 12.42 -14.45
C LEU A 189 -22.68 13.34 -13.87
N LEU A 190 -23.96 12.95 -13.98
CA LEU A 190 -25.10 13.68 -13.44
C LEU A 190 -25.67 13.02 -12.18
N THR A 191 -25.68 11.68 -12.12
CA THR A 191 -26.28 10.92 -11.03
C THR A 191 -25.31 10.67 -9.87
N GLY A 192 -24.01 10.86 -10.10
CA GLY A 192 -22.95 10.60 -9.13
C GLY A 192 -22.54 9.14 -9.10
N PHE A 193 -21.88 8.72 -8.01
CA PHE A 193 -21.41 7.35 -7.86
C PHE A 193 -22.57 6.35 -7.77
N PRO A 194 -22.60 5.28 -8.58
CA PRO A 194 -23.52 4.18 -8.38
C PRO A 194 -23.13 3.37 -7.13
N ARG A 195 -23.97 2.39 -6.79
CA ARG A 195 -23.66 1.46 -5.69
C ARG A 195 -22.41 0.65 -6.02
N THR A 196 -21.61 0.32 -5.00
CA THR A 196 -20.34 -0.42 -5.20
C THR A 196 -20.52 -1.71 -5.99
N ALA A 197 -21.59 -2.49 -5.71
CA ALA A 197 -21.85 -3.73 -6.45
C ALA A 197 -22.15 -3.50 -7.95
N GLU A 198 -22.85 -2.41 -8.29
CA GLU A 198 -23.13 -2.03 -9.67
C GLU A 198 -21.84 -1.59 -10.37
N PHE A 199 -21.03 -0.78 -9.69
CA PHE A 199 -19.76 -0.33 -10.24
C PHE A 199 -18.79 -1.49 -10.46
N SER A 200 -18.67 -2.41 -9.50
CA SER A 200 -17.86 -3.61 -9.66
C SER A 200 -18.32 -4.46 -10.84
N ARG A 201 -19.64 -4.61 -11.06
CA ARG A 201 -20.16 -5.30 -12.26
C ARG A 201 -19.72 -4.61 -13.55
N ILE A 202 -19.85 -3.28 -13.64
CA ILE A 202 -19.44 -2.49 -14.82
C ILE A 202 -17.95 -2.66 -15.10
N ALA A 203 -17.13 -2.62 -14.05
CA ALA A 203 -15.69 -2.86 -14.19
C ALA A 203 -15.41 -4.23 -14.81
N ARG A 204 -16.06 -5.29 -14.31
CA ARG A 204 -15.89 -6.66 -14.85
C ARG A 204 -16.30 -6.79 -16.31
N GLU A 205 -17.36 -6.09 -16.72
CA GLU A 205 -17.87 -6.10 -18.10
C GLU A 205 -16.87 -5.48 -19.09
N HIS A 206 -15.96 -4.62 -18.64
CA HIS A 206 -15.05 -3.85 -19.51
C HIS A 206 -13.56 -4.15 -19.29
N ALA A 207 -13.17 -4.82 -18.20
CA ALA A 207 -11.78 -5.07 -17.81
C ALA A 207 -10.98 -6.01 -18.75
N GLY A 208 -11.61 -6.58 -19.78
CA GLY A 208 -10.96 -7.50 -20.71
C GLY A 208 -10.91 -8.96 -20.25
N SER A 209 -10.52 -9.84 -21.16
CA SER A 209 -10.82 -11.27 -21.14
C SER A 209 -9.67 -12.12 -20.59
N SER A 210 -9.67 -12.40 -19.29
CA SER A 210 -9.06 -13.64 -18.76
C SER A 210 -10.20 -14.54 -18.27
N SER A 211 -10.07 -15.85 -18.50
CA SER A 211 -11.07 -16.80 -18.02
C SER A 211 -10.94 -16.88 -16.50
N VAL A 212 -11.96 -16.42 -15.77
CA VAL A 212 -12.02 -16.54 -14.30
C VAL A 212 -11.80 -17.99 -13.86
N LEU A 213 -12.27 -18.95 -14.67
CA LEU A 213 -12.13 -20.38 -14.38
C LEU A 213 -10.70 -20.89 -14.51
N GLU A 214 -9.89 -20.31 -15.39
CA GLU A 214 -8.53 -20.77 -15.69
C GLU A 214 -7.46 -19.94 -14.96
N ALA A 215 -7.73 -18.66 -14.73
CA ALA A 215 -6.78 -17.72 -14.13
C ALA A 215 -7.51 -16.80 -13.12
N PRO A 216 -8.01 -17.33 -11.98
CA PRO A 216 -8.76 -16.54 -11.01
C PRO A 216 -7.94 -15.41 -10.39
N ASP A 217 -6.66 -15.66 -10.08
CA ASP A 217 -5.74 -14.66 -9.53
C ASP A 217 -5.53 -13.47 -10.46
N GLU A 218 -5.27 -13.75 -11.75
CA GLU A 218 -5.03 -12.71 -12.75
C GLU A 218 -6.30 -11.93 -13.07
N THR A 219 -7.41 -12.65 -13.23
CA THR A 219 -8.71 -12.02 -13.53
C THR A 219 -9.16 -11.11 -12.38
N LEU A 220 -9.02 -11.55 -11.12
CA LEU A 220 -9.37 -10.73 -9.96
C LEU A 220 -8.53 -9.45 -9.90
N LEU A 221 -7.21 -9.55 -10.10
CA LEU A 221 -6.34 -8.38 -10.13
C LEU A 221 -6.74 -7.41 -11.25
N GLY A 222 -6.99 -7.92 -12.47
CA GLY A 222 -7.42 -7.08 -13.58
C GLY A 222 -8.73 -6.35 -13.33
N TRP A 223 -9.69 -7.00 -12.66
CA TRP A 223 -10.95 -6.37 -12.25
C TRP A 223 -10.75 -5.26 -11.22
N ILE A 224 -9.89 -5.48 -10.21
CA ILE A 224 -9.60 -4.49 -9.18
C ILE A 224 -8.88 -3.29 -9.79
N GLU A 225 -7.85 -3.53 -10.60
CA GLU A 225 -7.12 -2.47 -11.30
C GLU A 225 -8.09 -1.67 -12.16
N PHE A 226 -8.85 -2.31 -13.05
CA PHE A 226 -9.79 -1.58 -13.91
C PHE A 226 -10.82 -0.77 -13.11
N GLU A 227 -11.37 -1.35 -12.03
CA GLU A 227 -12.33 -0.65 -11.18
C GLU A 227 -11.71 0.60 -10.52
N GLU A 228 -10.49 0.50 -10.00
CA GLU A 228 -9.80 1.62 -9.35
C GLU A 228 -9.54 2.76 -10.33
N ARG A 229 -9.10 2.44 -11.54
CA ARG A 229 -8.86 3.42 -12.60
C ARG A 229 -10.14 4.15 -13.01
N LEU A 230 -11.21 3.38 -13.24
CA LEU A 230 -12.53 3.90 -13.54
C LEU A 230 -13.08 4.76 -12.38
N PHE A 231 -12.83 4.36 -11.13
CA PHE A 231 -13.22 5.10 -9.94
C PHE A 231 -12.52 6.45 -9.84
N ARG A 232 -11.19 6.48 -9.98
CA ARG A 232 -10.39 7.71 -9.89
C ARG A 232 -10.78 8.70 -10.99
N ARG A 233 -11.06 8.22 -12.19
CA ARG A 233 -11.55 9.07 -13.30
C ARG A 233 -12.88 9.74 -12.94
N LEU A 234 -13.87 8.97 -12.49
CA LEU A 234 -15.17 9.52 -12.09
C LEU A 234 -15.04 10.45 -10.88
N GLU A 235 -14.21 10.08 -9.91
CA GLU A 235 -13.98 10.89 -8.71
C GLU A 235 -13.40 12.25 -9.09
N ARG A 236 -12.36 12.28 -9.94
CA ARG A 236 -11.76 13.51 -10.43
C ARG A 236 -12.80 14.40 -11.12
N GLN A 237 -13.60 13.86 -12.03
CA GLN A 237 -14.62 14.63 -12.75
C GLN A 237 -15.70 15.21 -11.81
N LEU A 238 -16.21 14.41 -10.87
CA LEU A 238 -17.23 14.87 -9.92
C LEU A 238 -16.68 15.87 -8.91
N VAL A 239 -15.45 15.65 -8.40
CA VAL A 239 -14.79 16.55 -7.47
C VAL A 239 -14.47 17.88 -8.14
N SER A 240 -13.87 17.86 -9.34
CA SER A 240 -13.59 19.09 -10.09
C SER A 240 -14.85 19.93 -10.30
N LYS A 241 -15.95 19.32 -10.76
CA LYS A 241 -17.23 20.01 -10.95
C LYS A 241 -17.77 20.62 -9.65
N ARG A 242 -17.60 19.95 -8.51
CA ARG A 242 -18.02 20.48 -7.20
C ARG A 242 -17.12 21.63 -6.74
N LEU A 243 -15.82 21.55 -6.99
CA LEU A 243 -14.85 22.59 -6.67
C LEU A 243 -15.12 23.87 -7.49
N GLU A 244 -15.46 23.73 -8.78
CA GLU A 244 -15.82 24.84 -9.67
C GLU A 244 -17.07 25.61 -9.18
N GLN A 245 -18.01 24.92 -8.53
CA GLN A 245 -19.18 25.56 -7.92
C GLN A 245 -18.83 26.40 -6.68
N GLY A 246 -17.63 26.21 -6.12
CA GLY A 246 -17.16 26.90 -4.91
C GLY A 246 -17.89 26.49 -3.62
N PHE A 247 -17.36 26.93 -2.48
CA PHE A 247 -17.97 26.75 -1.17
C PHE A 247 -18.32 28.12 -0.60
N MET A 248 -19.46 28.66 -1.04
CA MET A 248 -19.96 29.97 -0.64
C MET A 248 -21.37 29.82 -0.08
N SER A 249 -21.62 30.47 1.06
CA SER A 249 -22.96 30.64 1.63
C SER A 249 -23.29 32.14 1.61
N GLY A 250 -23.90 32.59 0.51
CA GLY A 250 -24.10 34.03 0.27
C GLY A 250 -22.77 34.73 -0.05
N ASN A 251 -22.40 35.72 0.77
CA ASN A 251 -21.11 36.42 0.64
C ASN A 251 -19.99 35.80 1.49
N ASP A 252 -20.30 34.83 2.34
CA ASP A 252 -19.34 34.20 3.24
C ASP A 252 -18.83 32.87 2.68
N VAL A 253 -17.59 32.52 3.03
CA VAL A 253 -16.99 31.23 2.68
C VAL A 253 -17.59 30.14 3.55
N ASP A 254 -18.13 29.09 2.91
CA ASP A 254 -18.70 27.92 3.58
C ASP A 254 -17.60 26.90 3.93
N VAL A 255 -16.86 27.20 4.99
CA VAL A 255 -15.76 26.35 5.48
C VAL A 255 -16.27 24.97 5.91
N ASP A 256 -17.41 24.91 6.58
CA ASP A 256 -18.00 23.65 7.06
C ASP A 256 -18.45 22.76 5.89
N GLY A 257 -19.03 23.35 4.85
CA GLY A 257 -19.39 22.65 3.62
C GLY A 257 -18.17 22.06 2.91
N PHE A 258 -17.04 22.77 2.89
CA PHE A 258 -15.78 22.25 2.36
C PHE A 258 -15.25 21.07 3.17
N ILE A 259 -15.21 21.19 4.50
CA ILE A 259 -14.72 20.12 5.40
C ILE A 259 -15.61 18.87 5.26
N SER A 260 -16.93 19.04 5.30
CA SER A 260 -17.90 17.95 5.13
C SER A 260 -17.75 17.24 3.78
N PHE A 261 -17.59 18.01 2.70
CA PHE A 261 -17.31 17.46 1.38
C PHE A 261 -16.00 16.67 1.34
N SER A 262 -14.91 17.23 1.85
CA SER A 262 -13.60 16.57 1.91
C SER A 262 -13.66 15.25 2.67
N LEU A 263 -14.31 15.23 3.84
CA LEU A 263 -14.55 14.02 4.62
C LEU A 263 -15.40 12.99 3.85
N SER A 264 -16.42 13.44 3.12
CA SER A 264 -17.26 12.55 2.31
C SER A 264 -16.47 11.85 1.20
N VAL A 265 -15.53 12.56 0.56
CA VAL A 265 -14.64 12.00 -0.46
C VAL A 265 -13.70 10.97 0.15
N GLN A 266 -13.03 11.31 1.27
CA GLN A 266 -12.12 10.39 1.95
C GLN A 266 -12.83 9.13 2.46
N ASN A 267 -14.01 9.27 3.07
CA ASN A 267 -14.79 8.14 3.57
C ASN A 267 -15.28 7.23 2.43
N ARG A 268 -15.60 7.80 1.26
CA ARG A 268 -15.97 7.03 0.08
C ARG A 268 -14.82 6.13 -0.35
N ARG A 269 -13.58 6.66 -0.45
CA ARG A 269 -12.39 5.87 -0.79
C ARG A 269 -12.23 4.69 0.17
N LYS A 270 -12.26 4.95 1.47
CA LYS A 270 -12.10 3.92 2.52
C LYS A 270 -13.15 2.82 2.47
N SER A 271 -14.43 3.19 2.35
CA SER A 271 -15.54 2.23 2.33
C SER A 271 -15.55 1.38 1.07
N ARG A 272 -15.17 1.99 -0.06
CA ARG A 272 -15.33 1.39 -1.37
C ARG A 272 -14.35 0.26 -1.65
N VAL A 273 -13.06 0.44 -1.35
CA VAL A 273 -12.02 -0.54 -1.71
C VAL A 273 -12.31 -1.92 -1.08
N GLY A 274 -12.69 -1.96 0.20
CA GLY A 274 -13.06 -3.20 0.87
C GLY A 274 -14.28 -3.89 0.24
N LEU A 275 -15.35 -3.11 0.00
CA LEU A 275 -16.57 -3.62 -0.61
C LEU A 275 -16.38 -4.10 -2.05
N ALA A 276 -15.55 -3.39 -2.83
CA ALA A 276 -15.22 -3.77 -4.21
C ALA A 276 -14.48 -5.11 -4.25
N LEU A 277 -13.48 -5.29 -3.37
CA LEU A 277 -12.75 -6.55 -3.24
C LEU A 277 -13.69 -7.71 -2.89
N GLU A 278 -14.59 -7.53 -1.91
CA GLU A 278 -15.58 -8.56 -1.59
C GLU A 278 -16.53 -8.85 -2.76
N ASN A 279 -16.96 -7.83 -3.52
CA ASN A 279 -17.85 -8.03 -4.67
C ASN A 279 -17.17 -8.85 -5.77
N HIS A 280 -15.88 -8.62 -6.02
CA HIS A 280 -15.13 -9.38 -7.02
C HIS A 280 -14.86 -10.81 -6.55
N LEU A 281 -14.47 -11.01 -5.28
CA LEU A 281 -14.32 -12.34 -4.70
C LEU A 281 -15.63 -13.14 -4.77
N GLN A 282 -16.76 -12.51 -4.45
CA GLN A 282 -18.08 -13.13 -4.56
C GLN A 282 -18.35 -13.62 -5.99
N GLU A 283 -18.02 -12.81 -7.00
CA GLU A 283 -18.19 -13.18 -8.41
C GLU A 283 -17.30 -14.39 -8.76
N VAL A 284 -16.03 -14.37 -8.35
CA VAL A 284 -15.09 -15.48 -8.56
C VAL A 284 -15.67 -16.77 -7.97
N PHE A 285 -16.13 -16.77 -6.71
CA PHE A 285 -16.72 -17.94 -6.08
C PHE A 285 -17.97 -18.44 -6.81
N THR A 286 -18.82 -17.52 -7.27
CA THR A 286 -20.05 -17.85 -8.01
C THR A 286 -19.72 -18.53 -9.34
N ILE A 287 -18.78 -17.99 -10.12
CA ILE A 287 -18.36 -18.55 -11.41
C ILE A 287 -17.71 -19.94 -11.24
N HIS A 288 -16.94 -20.13 -10.17
CA HIS A 288 -16.35 -21.44 -9.86
C HIS A 288 -17.35 -22.47 -9.28
N GLY A 289 -18.62 -22.10 -9.11
CA GLY A 289 -19.67 -22.99 -8.60
C GLY A 289 -19.45 -23.40 -7.14
N VAL A 290 -18.84 -22.52 -6.34
CA VAL A 290 -18.61 -22.76 -4.92
C VAL A 290 -19.80 -22.26 -4.12
N ASP A 291 -20.36 -23.10 -3.24
CA ASP A 291 -21.38 -22.67 -2.29
C ASP A 291 -20.77 -21.80 -1.20
N PHE A 292 -21.38 -20.64 -0.91
CA PHE A 292 -20.96 -19.78 0.19
C PHE A 292 -22.10 -18.95 0.79
N SER A 293 -21.84 -18.38 1.96
CA SER A 293 -22.65 -17.36 2.61
C SER A 293 -21.82 -16.11 2.87
N ARG A 294 -22.24 -14.97 2.31
CA ARG A 294 -21.56 -13.67 2.50
C ARG A 294 -22.12 -12.89 3.70
N GLY A 295 -21.24 -12.37 4.56
CA GLY A 295 -21.56 -11.43 5.64
C GLY A 295 -22.62 -11.92 6.64
N LYS A 296 -22.69 -13.24 6.87
CA LYS A 296 -23.67 -13.84 7.79
C LYS A 296 -23.13 -13.89 9.21
N VAL A 297 -24.03 -13.72 10.17
CA VAL A 297 -23.69 -13.70 11.60
C VAL A 297 -23.31 -15.09 12.11
N THR A 298 -22.15 -15.21 12.75
CA THR A 298 -21.71 -16.40 13.50
C THR A 298 -21.95 -16.20 15.00
N GLU A 299 -21.04 -16.65 15.88
CA GLU A 299 -21.12 -16.40 17.31
C GLU A 299 -20.86 -14.92 17.64
N ASN A 300 -21.37 -14.45 18.79
CA ASN A 300 -21.06 -13.13 19.35
C ASN A 300 -21.31 -11.93 18.40
N LYS A 301 -22.26 -12.06 17.46
CA LYS A 301 -22.55 -11.06 16.41
C LYS A 301 -21.39 -10.79 15.45
N ALA A 302 -20.35 -11.62 15.47
CA ALA A 302 -19.28 -11.58 14.47
C ALA A 302 -19.84 -11.90 13.08
N LYS A 303 -19.23 -11.31 12.06
CA LYS A 303 -19.68 -11.41 10.66
C LYS A 303 -18.46 -11.64 9.76
N PRO A 304 -17.97 -12.87 9.65
CA PRO A 304 -16.99 -13.21 8.63
C PRO A 304 -17.51 -12.82 7.25
N ASP A 305 -16.60 -12.37 6.39
CA ASP A 305 -16.94 -11.91 5.05
C ASP A 305 -17.52 -13.06 4.21
N PHE A 306 -16.91 -14.26 4.29
CA PHE A 306 -17.42 -15.48 3.65
C PHE A 306 -17.34 -16.71 4.56
N ILE A 307 -18.39 -17.52 4.51
CA ILE A 307 -18.47 -18.87 5.12
C ILE A 307 -18.80 -19.89 4.04
N PHE A 308 -18.06 -20.99 4.03
CA PHE A 308 -18.20 -22.09 3.07
C PHE A 308 -18.54 -23.40 3.82
N PRO A 309 -19.48 -24.22 3.32
CA PRO A 309 -20.28 -23.99 2.12
C PRO A 309 -21.44 -23.01 2.33
N ASN A 310 -21.94 -22.85 3.55
CA ASN A 310 -22.95 -21.84 3.89
C ASN A 310 -23.12 -21.73 5.40
N ILE A 311 -23.86 -20.71 5.83
CA ILE A 311 -24.08 -20.43 7.25
C ILE A 311 -24.95 -21.51 7.91
N GLU A 312 -25.86 -22.15 7.18
CA GLU A 312 -26.71 -23.22 7.69
C GLU A 312 -25.87 -24.43 8.12
N ARG A 313 -24.93 -24.87 7.27
CA ARG A 313 -23.97 -25.93 7.63
C ARG A 313 -23.03 -25.51 8.75
N TYR A 314 -22.56 -24.26 8.74
CA TYR A 314 -21.74 -23.73 9.84
C TYR A 314 -22.47 -23.70 11.18
N ARG A 315 -23.80 -23.59 11.21
CA ARG A 315 -24.58 -23.60 12.46
C ARG A 315 -25.04 -24.99 12.90
N ASP A 316 -24.94 -26.00 12.04
CA ASP A 316 -25.25 -27.39 12.42
C ASP A 316 -24.02 -28.01 13.10
N ASP A 317 -24.10 -28.19 14.42
CA ASP A 317 -23.02 -28.80 15.23
C ASP A 317 -22.68 -30.23 14.81
N ARG A 318 -23.58 -30.89 14.07
CA ARG A 318 -23.34 -32.25 13.53
C ARG A 318 -22.64 -32.22 12.17
N PHE A 319 -22.58 -31.08 11.51
CA PHE A 319 -21.85 -30.94 10.26
C PHE A 319 -20.34 -30.95 10.56
N PRO A 320 -19.52 -31.78 9.88
CA PRO A 320 -18.12 -31.91 10.24
C PRO A 320 -17.32 -30.63 9.96
N VAL A 321 -16.42 -30.29 10.87
CA VAL A 321 -15.67 -29.01 10.85
C VAL A 321 -14.64 -28.98 9.72
N GLU A 322 -14.12 -30.14 9.33
CA GLU A 322 -13.19 -30.34 8.21
C GLU A 322 -13.77 -29.90 6.86
N HIS A 323 -15.09 -29.89 6.72
CA HIS A 323 -15.79 -29.42 5.52
C HIS A 323 -16.14 -27.92 5.59
N LEU A 324 -15.89 -27.26 6.72
CA LEU A 324 -16.13 -25.82 6.90
C LEU A 324 -14.88 -25.01 6.56
N THR A 325 -15.09 -23.85 5.95
CA THR A 325 -14.02 -22.87 5.72
C THR A 325 -14.57 -21.45 5.92
N MET A 326 -13.72 -20.53 6.37
CA MET A 326 -14.03 -19.11 6.42
C MET A 326 -12.95 -18.33 5.68
N LEU A 327 -13.36 -17.24 5.04
CA LEU A 327 -12.46 -16.26 4.43
C LEU A 327 -12.86 -14.86 4.89
N GLY A 328 -11.96 -14.20 5.59
CA GLY A 328 -12.01 -12.75 5.81
C GLY A 328 -11.38 -12.06 4.61
N SER A 329 -11.83 -10.87 4.28
CA SER A 329 -11.31 -10.05 3.19
C SER A 329 -10.90 -8.69 3.73
N LYS A 330 -9.67 -8.28 3.46
CA LYS A 330 -9.14 -6.96 3.84
C LYS A 330 -8.23 -6.47 2.73
N SER A 331 -8.59 -5.37 2.08
CA SER A 331 -7.74 -4.74 1.06
C SER A 331 -6.33 -4.46 1.57
N THR A 332 -6.25 -4.03 2.83
CA THR A 332 -5.02 -3.83 3.60
C THR A 332 -5.19 -4.51 4.95
N CYS A 333 -4.29 -5.41 5.32
CA CYS A 333 -4.27 -6.07 6.61
C CYS A 333 -3.92 -5.07 7.71
N LYS A 334 -2.75 -4.39 7.64
CA LYS A 334 -2.17 -3.62 8.78
C LYS A 334 -2.46 -4.37 10.09
N ASP A 335 -2.89 -3.72 11.17
CA ASP A 335 -3.25 -4.43 12.41
C ASP A 335 -4.69 -4.99 12.42
N ARG A 336 -5.48 -4.69 11.39
CA ARG A 336 -6.89 -5.08 11.26
C ARG A 336 -7.10 -6.56 10.97
N TRP A 337 -6.05 -7.30 10.61
CA TRP A 337 -6.12 -8.75 10.41
C TRP A 337 -6.59 -9.49 11.67
N ARG A 338 -6.25 -9.00 12.86
CA ARG A 338 -6.60 -9.60 14.16
C ARG A 338 -8.11 -9.75 14.35
N GLN A 339 -8.91 -8.92 13.68
CA GLN A 339 -10.38 -8.98 13.75
C GLN A 339 -10.90 -10.37 13.32
N VAL A 340 -10.23 -11.00 12.34
CA VAL A 340 -10.59 -12.32 11.82
C VAL A 340 -10.51 -13.41 12.89
N LEU A 341 -9.65 -13.26 13.90
CA LEU A 341 -9.43 -14.29 14.93
C LEU A 341 -10.70 -14.59 15.73
N SER A 342 -11.57 -13.59 15.87
CA SER A 342 -12.83 -13.69 16.58
C SER A 342 -14.00 -14.17 15.71
N GLU A 343 -13.82 -14.24 14.40
CA GLU A 343 -14.84 -14.61 13.42
C GLU A 343 -14.84 -16.12 13.21
N ALA A 344 -16.00 -16.78 13.32
CA ALA A 344 -16.16 -18.24 13.18
C ALA A 344 -15.41 -19.12 14.21
N LYS A 345 -15.93 -19.18 15.45
CA LYS A 345 -15.32 -19.91 16.57
C LYS A 345 -15.09 -21.40 16.30
N ARG A 346 -15.94 -22.04 15.48
CA ARG A 346 -15.80 -23.47 15.14
C ARG A 346 -14.53 -23.78 14.35
N LEU A 347 -13.96 -22.78 13.68
CA LEU A 347 -12.82 -22.93 12.78
C LEU A 347 -11.52 -22.52 13.47
N GLU A 348 -10.65 -23.50 13.68
CA GLU A 348 -9.34 -23.25 14.24
C GLU A 348 -8.44 -22.52 13.23
N THR A 349 -8.34 -23.04 12.01
CA THR A 349 -7.63 -22.37 10.90
C THR A 349 -8.58 -21.44 10.15
N LYS A 350 -8.13 -20.21 9.94
CA LYS A 350 -8.89 -19.16 9.24
C LYS A 350 -8.12 -18.70 8.02
N HIS A 351 -8.81 -18.22 6.99
CA HIS A 351 -8.16 -17.65 5.81
C HIS A 351 -8.43 -16.15 5.75
N LEU A 352 -7.44 -15.39 5.33
CA LEU A 352 -7.54 -13.95 5.15
C LEU A 352 -7.07 -13.58 3.75
N PHE A 353 -7.98 -13.10 2.92
CA PHE A 353 -7.66 -12.54 1.62
C PHE A 353 -7.16 -11.10 1.74
N THR A 354 -6.05 -10.77 1.10
CA THR A 354 -5.55 -9.40 1.00
C THR A 354 -4.92 -9.06 -0.34
N LEU A 355 -4.78 -7.76 -0.59
CA LEU A 355 -4.04 -7.18 -1.72
C LEU A 355 -2.78 -6.46 -1.24
N GLU A 356 -2.50 -6.45 0.07
CA GLU A 356 -1.34 -5.75 0.63
C GLU A 356 -0.03 -6.46 0.22
N PRO A 357 0.88 -5.77 -0.49
CA PRO A 357 2.18 -6.31 -0.84
C PRO A 357 3.14 -6.26 0.36
N GLY A 358 4.09 -7.20 0.40
CA GLY A 358 5.25 -7.14 1.28
C GLY A 358 4.94 -6.97 2.78
N ILE A 359 3.93 -7.66 3.32
CA ILE A 359 3.68 -7.68 4.77
C ILE A 359 4.92 -8.24 5.50
N SER A 360 5.30 -7.62 6.62
CA SER A 360 6.53 -7.98 7.32
C SER A 360 6.55 -9.43 7.85
N GLU A 361 7.75 -9.97 8.03
CA GLU A 361 7.97 -11.30 8.62
C GLU A 361 7.42 -11.39 10.03
N ASN A 362 7.58 -10.33 10.84
CA ASN A 362 7.03 -10.29 12.19
C ASN A 362 5.51 -10.49 12.17
N GLN A 363 4.81 -9.77 11.28
CA GLN A 363 3.37 -9.84 11.16
C GLN A 363 2.91 -11.19 10.59
N THR A 364 3.56 -11.70 9.55
CA THR A 364 3.21 -13.01 8.97
C THR A 364 3.51 -14.18 9.92
N THR A 365 4.59 -14.10 10.71
CA THR A 365 4.90 -15.07 11.79
C THR A 365 3.79 -15.06 12.84
N GLU A 366 3.28 -13.88 13.20
CA GLU A 366 2.17 -13.76 14.13
C GLU A 366 0.86 -14.34 13.56
N MET A 367 0.58 -14.10 12.27
CA MET A 367 -0.55 -14.73 11.58
C MET A 367 -0.45 -16.26 11.60
N GLN A 368 0.73 -16.80 11.31
CA GLN A 368 1.00 -18.25 11.39
C GLN A 368 0.77 -18.80 12.79
N ALA A 369 1.31 -18.14 13.82
CA ALA A 369 1.13 -18.53 15.21
C ALA A 369 -0.35 -18.55 15.64
N ASN A 370 -1.16 -17.68 15.05
CA ASN A 370 -2.61 -17.61 15.26
C ASN A 370 -3.44 -18.42 14.25
N LYS A 371 -2.80 -19.28 13.44
CA LYS A 371 -3.45 -20.16 12.45
C LYS A 371 -4.31 -19.41 11.41
N VAL A 372 -3.86 -18.22 11.02
CA VAL A 372 -4.44 -17.44 9.93
C VAL A 372 -3.64 -17.68 8.67
N GLN A 373 -4.18 -18.39 7.69
CA GLN A 373 -3.59 -18.57 6.36
C GLN A 373 -3.80 -17.31 5.52
N LEU A 374 -2.73 -16.67 5.09
CA LEU A 374 -2.81 -15.51 4.19
C LEU A 374 -3.08 -16.00 2.75
N VAL A 375 -4.08 -15.40 2.12
CA VAL A 375 -4.48 -15.65 0.73
C VAL A 375 -4.32 -14.36 -0.06
N LEU A 376 -3.64 -14.41 -1.20
CA LEU A 376 -3.42 -13.24 -2.04
C LEU A 376 -3.07 -13.65 -3.48
N PRO A 377 -3.32 -12.79 -4.48
CA PRO A 377 -3.01 -13.09 -5.87
C PRO A 377 -1.55 -13.49 -6.10
N GLN A 378 -1.32 -14.53 -6.90
CA GLN A 378 0.03 -15.06 -7.19
C GLN A 378 1.07 -13.99 -7.56
N LYS A 379 0.69 -12.97 -8.35
CA LYS A 379 1.59 -11.89 -8.78
C LYS A 379 2.12 -11.03 -7.62
N ILE A 380 1.41 -10.97 -6.49
CA ILE A 380 1.82 -10.20 -5.31
C ILE A 380 2.85 -10.97 -4.47
N HIS A 381 2.95 -12.30 -4.60
CA HIS A 381 3.88 -13.12 -3.80
C HIS A 381 5.34 -12.66 -3.95
N ALA A 382 5.72 -12.19 -5.13
CA ALA A 382 7.07 -11.68 -5.40
C ALA A 382 7.45 -10.42 -4.60
N THR A 383 6.50 -9.81 -3.88
CA THR A 383 6.74 -8.68 -2.97
C THR A 383 7.10 -9.11 -1.55
N TYR A 384 6.91 -10.40 -1.24
CA TYR A 384 7.22 -11.00 0.04
C TYR A 384 8.61 -11.64 -0.01
N LYS A 385 9.25 -11.77 1.15
CA LYS A 385 10.56 -12.43 1.25
C LYS A 385 10.44 -13.90 0.90
N ALA A 386 11.55 -14.48 0.42
CA ALA A 386 11.59 -15.88 0.00
C ALA A 386 11.13 -16.85 1.09
N GLU A 387 11.44 -16.56 2.36
CA GLU A 387 11.06 -17.36 3.52
C GLU A 387 9.55 -17.38 3.77
N GLN A 388 8.83 -16.31 3.37
CA GLN A 388 7.38 -16.19 3.53
C GLN A 388 6.62 -16.87 2.39
N GLN A 389 7.16 -16.85 1.16
CA GLN A 389 6.44 -17.24 -0.05
C GLN A 389 5.91 -18.67 -0.01
N GLY A 390 6.66 -19.62 0.57
CA GLY A 390 6.23 -21.01 0.67
C GLY A 390 5.02 -21.26 1.59
N TRP A 391 4.69 -20.29 2.45
CA TRP A 391 3.51 -20.35 3.32
C TRP A 391 2.29 -19.64 2.71
N LEU A 392 2.49 -18.71 1.77
CA LEU A 392 1.39 -17.96 1.16
C LEU A 392 0.49 -18.91 0.34
N MET A 393 -0.80 -18.60 0.30
CA MET A 393 -1.78 -19.29 -0.54
C MET A 393 -2.27 -18.34 -1.62
N ASN A 394 -2.37 -18.81 -2.86
CA ASN A 394 -2.99 -18.03 -3.93
C ASN A 394 -4.51 -18.28 -4.03
N LEU A 395 -5.23 -17.50 -4.85
CA LEU A 395 -6.69 -17.61 -4.90
C LEU A 395 -7.13 -18.95 -5.50
N GLU A 396 -6.43 -19.43 -6.53
CA GLU A 396 -6.66 -20.75 -7.13
C GLU A 396 -6.53 -21.89 -6.12
N GLU A 397 -5.47 -21.90 -5.31
CA GLU A 397 -5.23 -22.87 -4.24
C GLU A 397 -6.32 -22.83 -3.17
N PHE A 398 -6.77 -21.61 -2.80
CA PHE A 398 -7.88 -21.44 -1.88
C PHE A 398 -9.18 -22.03 -2.45
N LEU A 399 -9.51 -21.73 -3.71
CA LEU A 399 -10.67 -22.30 -4.40
C LEU A 399 -10.62 -23.82 -4.45
N ASN A 400 -9.45 -24.39 -4.78
CA ASN A 400 -9.24 -25.82 -4.80
C ASN A 400 -9.41 -26.46 -3.41
N THR A 401 -8.97 -25.77 -2.36
CA THR A 401 -9.16 -26.20 -0.97
C THR A 401 -10.63 -26.25 -0.59
N VAL A 402 -11.39 -25.20 -0.90
CA VAL A 402 -12.83 -25.14 -0.62
C VAL A 402 -13.59 -26.22 -1.39
N LYS A 403 -13.27 -26.43 -2.68
CA LYS A 403 -13.90 -27.48 -3.51
C LYS A 403 -13.62 -28.89 -2.98
N LYS A 404 -12.39 -29.17 -2.57
CA LYS A 404 -12.02 -30.47 -1.96
C LYS A 404 -12.77 -30.71 -0.65
N ARG A 405 -12.97 -29.67 0.16
CA ARG A 405 -13.73 -29.75 1.42
C ARG A 405 -15.24 -29.88 1.21
N ALA A 406 -15.75 -29.54 0.03
CA ALA A 406 -17.18 -29.69 -0.29
C ALA A 406 -17.54 -31.11 -0.79
N GLN A 407 -16.54 -31.92 -1.12
CA GLN A 407 -16.66 -33.35 -1.44
C GLN A 407 -16.66 -34.16 -0.14
#